data_AF-A0A7K1Y0M7-F1
#
_entry.id   AF-A0A7K1Y0M7-F1
#
_cell.length_a   1.000
_cell.length_b   1.000
_cell.length_c   1.000
_cell.angle_alpha   90.00
_cell.angle_beta   90.00
_cell.angle_gamma   90.00
#
_symmetry.space_group_name_H-M   'P 1'
#
loop_
_entity.id
_entity.type
_entity.pdbx_description
1 polymer ?
#
loop_
_entity_poly.entity_id
_entity_poly.type
_entity_poly.pdbx_seq_one_letter_code
_entity_poly.pdbx_strand_id
1 'polypeptide(L)'
;MSDLAVDKALIDQSVDGNAIYTKDDEKSVDLSLARLLLSVILHPSSVTEGGYSLSIGQRDDFLNFRKLLLKKWGAPDTADLGNNDKIGTASPW
;
A
#
# COMPACT_ATOMS: atom_id res chain seq x y z
N MET A 1 0.05 19.41 16.54
CA MET A 1 1.02 18.52 17.21
C MET A 1 2.37 19.21 17.15
N SER A 2 3.17 19.20 18.22
CA SER A 2 4.50 19.82 18.17
C SER A 2 5.45 18.95 17.36
N ASP A 3 6.26 19.54 16.48
CA ASP A 3 7.27 18.83 15.67
C ASP A 3 8.17 17.93 16.54
N LEU A 4 8.43 18.34 17.78
CA LEU A 4 9.18 17.57 18.78
C LEU A 4 8.62 16.16 19.05
N ALA A 5 7.29 16.00 19.01
CA ALA A 5 6.65 14.70 19.22
C ALA A 5 6.83 13.77 18.01
N VAL A 6 6.86 14.35 16.80
CA VAL A 6 7.10 13.62 15.55
C VAL A 6 8.57 13.19 15.48
N ASP A 7 9.50 14.11 15.77
CA ASP A 7 10.94 13.83 15.77
C ASP A 7 11.32 12.74 16.78
N LYS A 8 10.74 12.78 17.98
CA LYS A 8 10.97 11.73 18.98
C LYS A 8 10.46 10.38 18.48
N ALA A 9 9.28 10.33 17.88
CA ALA A 9 8.72 9.09 17.35
C ALA A 9 9.58 8.51 16.21
N LEU A 10 10.14 9.37 15.35
CA LEU A 10 11.07 8.97 14.29
C LEU A 10 12.37 8.39 14.86
N ILE A 11 12.97 9.05 15.86
CA ILE A 11 14.16 8.55 16.56
C ILE A 11 13.88 7.21 17.24
N ASP A 12 12.75 7.08 17.95
CA ASP A 12 12.34 5.85 18.62
C ASP A 12 12.18 4.67 17.63
N GLN A 13 11.87 4.96 16.36
CA GLN A 13 11.77 3.98 15.27
C GLN A 13 13.05 3.84 14.41
N SER A 14 14.13 4.54 14.75
CA SER A 14 15.37 4.60 13.94
C SER A 14 15.12 5.06 12.49
N VAL A 15 14.17 5.97 12.29
CA VAL A 15 13.82 6.56 11.00
C VAL A 15 14.38 7.98 10.91
N ASP A 16 15.11 8.29 9.85
CA ASP A 16 15.56 9.65 9.57
C ASP A 16 14.48 10.41 8.79
N GLY A 17 13.80 11.34 9.47
CA GLY A 17 12.77 12.19 8.86
C GLY A 17 13.32 13.22 7.86
N ASN A 18 14.64 13.44 7.84
CA ASN A 18 15.31 14.35 6.91
C ASN A 18 15.95 13.62 5.73
N ALA A 19 15.79 12.29 5.65
CA ALA A 19 16.30 11.52 4.53
C ALA A 19 15.71 12.04 3.21
N ILE A 20 16.58 12.40 2.26
CA ILE A 20 16.16 12.84 0.94
C ILE A 20 15.67 11.62 0.18
N TYR A 21 14.41 11.64 -0.25
CA TYR A 21 13.88 10.60 -1.12
C TYR A 21 14.66 10.55 -2.44
N THR A 22 15.22 9.38 -2.75
CA THR A 22 15.91 9.08 -4.00
C THR A 22 15.13 8.07 -4.82
N LYS A 23 15.56 7.87 -6.08
CA LYS A 23 14.93 6.86 -6.95
C LYS A 23 15.17 5.42 -6.47
N ASP A 24 16.21 5.19 -5.69
CA ASP A 24 16.50 3.88 -5.11
C ASP A 24 15.50 3.52 -4.00
N ASP A 25 14.89 4.52 -3.36
CA ASP A 25 13.85 4.35 -2.33
C ASP A 25 12.48 4.01 -2.93
N GLU A 26 12.28 4.23 -4.23
CA GLU A 26 11.01 4.02 -4.95
C GLU A 26 10.49 2.60 -4.75
N LYS A 27 11.38 1.61 -4.77
CA LYS A 27 11.05 0.21 -4.52
C LYS A 27 10.52 0.00 -3.09
N SER A 28 11.18 0.57 -2.09
CA SER A 28 10.80 0.42 -0.69
C SER A 28 9.45 1.09 -0.40
N VAL A 29 9.22 2.25 -0.99
CA VAL A 29 7.94 2.98 -0.89
C VAL A 29 6.82 2.20 -1.57
N ASP A 30 7.01 1.73 -2.80
CA ASP A 30 6.02 0.94 -3.54
C ASP A 30 5.65 -0.35 -2.81
N LEU A 31 6.63 -1.06 -2.24
CA LEU A 31 6.38 -2.29 -1.48
C LEU A 31 5.66 -2.02 -0.15
N SER A 32 6.00 -0.91 0.52
CA SER A 32 5.31 -0.47 1.74
C SER A 32 3.86 -0.11 1.45
N LEU A 33 3.61 0.60 0.34
CA LEU A 33 2.26 0.92 -0.14
C LEU A 33 1.47 -0.35 -0.50
N ALA A 34 2.08 -1.30 -1.20
CA ALA A 34 1.45 -2.59 -1.51
C ALA A 34 1.01 -3.35 -0.24
N ARG A 35 1.81 -3.27 0.83
CA ARG A 35 1.47 -3.86 2.14
C ARG A 35 0.37 -3.09 2.88
N LEU A 36 0.38 -1.76 2.80
CA LEU A 36 -0.67 -0.92 3.37
C LEU A 36 -2.02 -1.20 2.69
N LEU A 37 -2.04 -1.26 1.35
CA LEU A 37 -3.25 -1.59 0.58
C LEU A 37 -3.83 -2.94 1.02
N LEU A 38 -2.98 -3.95 1.20
CA LEU A 38 -3.40 -5.25 1.72
C LEU A 38 -4.07 -5.13 3.10
N SER A 39 -3.47 -4.35 4.01
CA SER A 39 -4.03 -4.12 5.35
C SER A 39 -5.39 -3.42 5.30
N VAL A 40 -5.55 -2.43 4.43
CA VAL A 40 -6.83 -1.72 4.21
C VAL A 40 -7.89 -2.65 3.61
N ILE A 41 -7.50 -3.50 2.66
CA ILE A 41 -8.39 -4.49 2.04
C ILE A 41 -8.84 -5.55 3.06
N LEU A 42 -7.95 -6.01 3.94
CA LEU A 42 -8.23 -7.05 4.95
C LEU A 42 -9.06 -6.54 6.11
N HIS A 43 -8.93 -5.25 6.45
CA HIS A 43 -9.70 -4.61 7.50
C HIS A 43 -10.55 -3.49 6.92
N PRO A 44 -11.64 -3.83 6.19
CA PRO A 44 -12.62 -2.84 5.75
C PRO A 44 -13.48 -2.42 6.94
N SER A 45 -12.86 -1.86 7.98
CA SER A 45 -13.60 -1.05 8.95
C SER A 45 -14.06 0.18 8.20
N SER A 46 -15.37 0.32 7.99
CA SER A 46 -15.97 1.59 7.56
C SER A 46 -15.54 2.65 8.56
N VAL A 47 -14.56 3.47 8.20
CA VAL A 47 -14.17 4.61 9.03
C VAL A 47 -15.36 5.56 9.01
N THR A 48 -16.08 5.58 10.12
CA THR A 48 -17.25 6.44 10.30
C THR A 48 -16.82 7.53 11.27
N GLU A 49 -16.25 8.60 10.73
CA GLU A 49 -15.80 9.74 11.53
C GLU A 49 -16.59 10.98 11.12
N GLY A 50 -17.21 11.67 12.09
CA GLY A 50 -17.93 12.92 11.84
C GLY A 50 -19.16 12.83 10.93
N GLY A 51 -19.78 11.65 10.77
CA GLY A 51 -20.95 11.46 9.90
C GLY A 51 -20.61 11.11 8.44
N TYR A 52 -19.32 10.99 8.10
CA TYR A 52 -18.87 10.48 6.81
C TYR A 52 -18.55 9.00 6.94
N SER A 53 -19.20 8.17 6.13
CA SER A 53 -18.89 6.75 6.00
C SER A 53 -18.06 6.54 4.75
N LEU A 54 -16.80 6.15 4.90
CA LEU A 54 -15.98 5.70 3.79
C LEU A 54 -16.28 4.22 3.55
N SER A 55 -17.13 3.92 2.57
CA SER A 55 -17.27 2.54 2.09
C SER A 55 -16.13 2.26 1.11
N ILE A 56 -15.35 1.21 1.36
CA ILE A 56 -14.35 0.72 0.42
C ILE A 56 -15.11 0.01 -0.71
N GLY A 57 -15.72 0.80 -1.60
CA GLY A 57 -16.41 0.30 -2.80
C GLY A 57 -15.46 -0.19 -3.89
N GLN A 58 -14.15 0.01 -3.72
CA GLN A 58 -13.11 -0.20 -4.75
C GLN A 58 -12.07 -1.25 -4.36
N ARG A 59 -12.47 -2.27 -3.58
CA ARG A 59 -11.57 -3.35 -3.13
C ARG A 59 -10.77 -3.98 -4.29
N ASP A 60 -11.43 -4.24 -5.41
CA ASP A 60 -10.81 -4.86 -6.58
C ASP A 60 -9.79 -3.94 -7.26
N ASP A 61 -10.05 -2.63 -7.30
CA ASP A 61 -9.09 -1.66 -7.83
C ASP A 61 -7.84 -1.58 -6.97
N PHE A 62 -7.99 -1.62 -5.63
CA PHE A 62 -6.85 -1.67 -4.71
C PHE A 62 -6.06 -2.97 -4.81
N LEU A 63 -6.74 -4.11 -5.01
CA LEU A 63 -6.09 -5.40 -5.25
C LEU A 63 -5.29 -5.38 -6.56
N ASN A 64 -5.87 -4.84 -7.64
CA ASN A 64 -5.19 -4.70 -8.92
C ASN A 64 -3.98 -3.77 -8.82
N PHE A 65 -4.12 -2.64 -8.14
CA PHE A 65 -3.03 -1.70 -7.93
C PHE A 65 -1.88 -2.32 -7.11
N ARG A 66 -2.21 -3.06 -6.05
CA ARG A 66 -1.22 -3.85 -5.29
C ARG A 66 -0.49 -4.86 -6.17
N LYS A 67 -1.20 -5.63 -6.99
CA LYS A 67 -0.59 -6.62 -7.91
C LYS A 67 0.37 -5.97 -8.90
N LEU A 68 0.03 -4.78 -9.42
CA LEU A 68 0.89 -4.02 -10.32
C LEU A 68 2.19 -3.59 -9.63
N LEU A 69 2.13 -3.10 -8.39
CA LEU A 69 3.32 -2.71 -7.61
C LEU A 69 4.24 -3.92 -7.34
N LEU A 70 3.67 -5.07 -6.98
CA LEU A 70 4.45 -6.30 -6.78
C LEU A 70 5.09 -6.79 -8.08
N LYS A 71 4.35 -6.76 -9.20
CA LYS A 71 4.84 -7.16 -10.53
C LYS A 71 5.96 -6.25 -11.02
N LYS A 72 5.86 -4.93 -10.80
CA LYS A 72 6.90 -3.95 -11.15
C LYS A 72 8.26 -4.32 -10.55
N TRP A 73 8.27 -4.87 -9.34
CA TRP A 73 9.49 -5.18 -8.59
C TRP A 73 9.83 -6.66 -8.48
N GLY A 74 9.07 -7.54 -9.16
CA GLY A 74 9.26 -8.99 -9.10
C GLY A 74 9.07 -9.59 -7.70
N ALA A 75 8.32 -8.92 -6.83
CA ALA A 75 8.11 -9.38 -5.46
C ALA A 75 7.02 -10.46 -5.42
N PRO A 76 7.20 -11.54 -4.61
CA PRO A 76 6.22 -12.60 -4.50
C PRO A 76 4.94 -12.07 -3.83
N ASP A 77 3.79 -12.43 -4.40
CA ASP A 77 2.51 -12.18 -3.76
C ASP A 77 2.23 -13.30 -2.74
N THR A 78 2.60 -13.06 -1.49
CA THR A 78 2.41 -14.05 -0.40
C THR A 78 1.01 -14.02 0.21
N ALA A 79 0.17 -13.07 -0.20
CA ALA A 79 -1.20 -12.96 0.25
C ALA A 79 -2.12 -13.50 -0.84
N ASP A 80 -2.24 -14.84 -0.90
CA ASP A 80 -3.22 -15.49 -1.76
C ASP A 80 -4.63 -15.23 -1.21
N LEU A 81 -5.20 -14.09 -1.60
CA LEU A 81 -6.57 -13.66 -1.27
C LEU A 81 -7.60 -14.16 -2.28
N GLY A 82 -7.29 -15.20 -3.05
CA GLY A 82 -8.11 -15.71 -4.13
C GLY A 82 -7.73 -15.08 -5.46
N ASN A 83 -7.30 -15.93 -6.36
CA ASN A 83 -6.86 -15.58 -7.71
C ASN A 83 -7.99 -14.96 -8.55
N ASN A 84 -7.91 -13.65 -8.79
CA ASN A 84 -8.26 -13.09 -10.10
C ASN A 84 -7.04 -13.20 -11.03
N ASP A 85 -6.61 -14.44 -11.32
CA ASP A 85 -5.55 -14.77 -12.30
C ASP A 85 -6.02 -14.60 -13.75
N LYS A 86 -6.95 -13.67 -13.98
CA LYS A 86 -7.34 -13.20 -15.31
C LYS A 86 -6.91 -11.75 -15.49
N ILE A 87 -5.67 -11.41 -15.16
CA ILE A 87 -5.03 -10.26 -15.80
C ILE A 87 -4.66 -10.75 -17.20
N GLY A 88 -5.62 -10.57 -18.12
CA GLY A 88 -5.59 -11.12 -19.47
C GLY A 88 -4.28 -10.84 -20.19
N THR A 89 -3.47 -11.87 -20.36
CA THR A 89 -2.64 -12.01 -21.55
C THR A 89 -3.58 -12.33 -22.71
N ALA A 90 -4.17 -11.29 -23.29
CA ALA A 90 -4.94 -11.39 -24.53
C ALA A 90 -4.62 -10.19 -25.44
N SER A 91 -3.37 -10.14 -25.92
CA SER A 91 -3.16 -9.89 -27.35
C SER A 91 -2.80 -11.24 -27.95
N PRO A 92 -3.56 -11.70 -28.96
CA PRO A 92 -2.89 -11.87 -30.24
C PRO A 92 -3.81 -11.65 -31.44
N TRP A 93 -4.33 -10.43 -31.66
CA TRP A 93 -4.66 -9.88 -32.99
C TRP A 93 -4.96 -8.39 -32.87
#